data_AF-A0A969V256-F1
#
_entry.id   AF-A0A969V256-F1
#
_cell.length_a   1.000
_cell.length_b   1.000
_cell.length_c   1.000
_cell.angle_alpha   90.00
_cell.angle_beta   90.00
_cell.angle_gamma   90.00
#
_symmetry.space_group_name_H-M   'P 1'
#
loop_
_entity.id
_entity.type
_entity.pdbx_description
1 polymer ?
#
loop_
_entity_poly.entity_id
_entity_poly.type
_entity_poly.pdbx_seq_one_letter_code
_entity_poly.pdbx_strand_id
1 'polypeptide(L)' 'MPSIELLPSAEATYARTLISRGCPPHLGIAVANILANVDSHRVRSLAEQAAVERAWASITQSADEAET' A
#
# COMPACT_ATOMS: atom_id res chain seq x y z
N MET A 1 -27.79 13.21 2.06
CA MET A 1 -26.43 13.20 1.49
C MET A 1 -25.48 12.87 2.63
N PRO A 2 -25.05 11.61 2.83
CA PRO A 2 -24.01 11.35 3.82
C PRO A 2 -22.73 12.01 3.32
N SER A 3 -22.31 13.07 4.00
CA SER A 3 -20.99 13.67 3.82
C SER A 3 -19.97 12.57 4.06
N ILE A 4 -19.34 12.11 2.98
CA ILE A 4 -18.18 11.23 3.08
C ILE A 4 -17.10 12.10 3.71
N GLU A 5 -17.02 12.08 5.04
CA GLU A 5 -15.85 12.58 5.73
C GLU A 5 -14.69 11.75 5.19
N LEU A 6 -13.91 12.37 4.28
CA LEU A 6 -12.60 11.89 3.91
C LEU A 6 -11.80 11.86 5.21
N LEU A 7 -11.86 10.73 5.91
CA LEU A 7 -11.01 10.45 7.05
C LEU A 7 -9.59 10.78 6.59
N PRO A 8 -8.88 11.70 7.25
CA PRO A 8 -7.54 12.05 6.85
C PRO A 8 -6.73 10.75 6.82
N SER A 9 -6.08 10.46 5.68
CA SER A 9 -5.18 9.32 5.52
C SER A 9 -4.33 9.17 6.78
N ALA A 10 -4.09 7.94 7.24
CA ALA A 10 -3.30 7.67 8.46
C ALA A 10 -1.97 8.45 8.44
N GLU A 11 -1.41 8.66 7.26
CA GLU A 11 -0.20 9.43 6.97
C GLU A 11 -0.38 10.93 7.24
N ALA A 12 -1.51 11.49 6.79
CA ALA A 12 -1.87 12.89 7.03
C ALA A 12 -2.17 13.15 8.51
N THR A 13 -2.75 12.16 9.21
CA THR A 13 -3.00 12.21 10.66
C THR A 13 -1.70 12.15 11.46
N TYR A 14 -0.78 11.27 11.05
CA TYR A 14 0.53 11.14 11.68
C TYR A 14 1.41 12.38 11.46
N ALA A 15 1.43 12.92 10.25
CA ALA A 15 2.13 14.17 9.92
C ALA A 15 1.61 15.36 10.75
N ARG A 16 0.29 15.50 10.91
CA ARG A 16 -0.30 16.54 11.78
C ARG A 16 0.09 16.35 13.25
N THR A 17 0.15 15.11 13.72
CA THR A 17 0.56 14.79 15.10
C THR A 17 2.02 15.16 15.35
N LEU A 18 2.91 14.89 14.38
CA LEU A 18 4.31 15.31 14.45
C LEU A 18 4.44 16.83 14.49
N ILE A 19 3.72 17.54 13.63
CA ILE A 19 3.72 19.02 13.62
C ILE A 19 3.21 19.56 14.96
N SER A 20 2.14 18.98 15.51
CA SER A 20 1.59 19.36 16.81
C SER A 20 2.53 19.08 17.99
N ARG A 21 3.50 18.16 17.84
CA ARG A 21 4.55 17.87 18.84
C ARG A 21 5.77 18.78 18.71
N GLY A 22 5.72 19.79 17.84
CA GLY A 22 6.80 20.74 17.61
C GLY A 22 7.77 20.32 16.50
N CYS A 23 7.43 19.27 15.73
CA CYS A 23 8.22 18.91 14.56
C CYS A 23 8.01 19.97 13.45
N PRO A 24 9.08 20.48 12.82
CA PRO A 24 8.96 21.42 11.73
C PRO A 24 8.04 20.90 10.60
N PRO A 25 7.24 21.78 9.97
CA PRO A 25 6.23 21.37 8.97
C PRO A 25 6.84 20.67 7.75
N HIS A 26 8.07 21.03 7.37
CA HIS A 26 8.79 20.37 6.28
C HIS A 26 9.11 18.89 6.58
N LEU A 27 9.38 18.53 7.83
CA LEU A 27 9.60 17.14 8.23
C LEU A 27 8.29 16.37 8.29
N GLY A 28 7.19 16.99 8.74
CA GLY A 28 5.86 16.37 8.71
C GLY A 28 5.43 15.99 7.29
N ILE A 29 5.67 16.88 6.32
CA ILE A 29 5.40 16.62 4.89
C ILE A 29 6.32 15.53 4.34
N ALA A 30 7.61 15.54 4.69
CA ALA A 30 8.55 14.50 4.25
C ALA A 30 8.14 13.11 4.75
N VAL A 31 7.70 13.01 6.01
CA VAL A 31 7.21 11.75 6.59
C VAL A 31 5.94 11.27 5.88
N ALA A 32 4.99 12.16 5.58
CA ALA A 32 3.80 11.80 4.82
C ALA A 32 4.15 11.24 3.42
N ASN A 33 5.09 11.89 2.71
CA ASN A 33 5.54 11.44 1.40
C ASN A 33 6.28 10.08 1.45
N ILE A 34 7.06 9.84 2.50
CA ILE A 34 7.75 8.55 2.69
C ILE A 34 6.72 7.44 2.93
N LEU A 35 5.74 7.69 3.81
CA LEU A 35 4.69 6.70 4.07
C LEU A 35 3.89 6.40 2.79
N ALA A 36 3.52 7.42 2.01
CA ALA A 36 2.75 7.25 0.78
C ALA A 36 3.51 6.40 -0.26
N ASN A 37 4.83 6.59 -0.34
CA ASN A 37 5.69 5.77 -1.18
C ASN A 37 5.84 4.34 -0.65
N VAL A 38 5.95 4.14 0.66
CA VAL A 38 6.02 2.80 1.28
C VAL A 38 4.73 2.02 1.03
N ASP A 39 3.57 2.64 1.22
CA ASP A 39 2.28 2.00 0.94
C ASP A 39 2.12 1.66 -0.55
N SER A 40 2.53 2.57 -1.45
CA SER A 40 2.54 2.30 -2.88
C SER A 40 3.45 1.13 -3.28
N HIS A 41 4.63 1.03 -2.67
CA HIS A 41 5.56 -0.09 -2.87
C HIS A 41 4.99 -1.39 -2.31
N ARG A 42 4.35 -1.36 -1.14
CA ARG A 42 3.73 -2.53 -0.52
C ARG A 42 2.57 -3.07 -1.37
N VAL A 43 1.73 -2.18 -1.89
CA VAL A 43 0.64 -2.56 -2.80
C VAL A 43 1.18 -3.17 -4.10
N ARG A 44 2.24 -2.59 -4.68
CA ARG A 44 2.89 -3.16 -5.88
C ARG A 44 3.46 -4.55 -5.61
N SER A 45 4.15 -4.73 -4.48
CA SER A 45 4.72 -6.02 -4.07
C SER A 45 3.65 -7.10 -3.87
N LEU A 46 2.49 -6.75 -3.29
CA LEU A 46 1.37 -7.68 -3.13
C LEU A 46 0.74 -8.04 -4.48
N ALA A 47 0.60 -7.08 -5.40
CA ALA A 47 0.09 -7.33 -6.74
C ALA A 47 1.04 -8.23 -7.55
N GLU A 48 2.35 -8.03 -7.41
CA GLU A 48 3.39 -8.87 -8.00
C GLU A 48 3.35 -10.30 -7.42
N GLN A 49 3.24 -10.45 -6.10
CA GLN A 49 3.07 -11.77 -5.47
C GLN A 49 1.82 -12.48 -5.96
N ALA A 50 0.67 -11.79 -6.03
CA ALA A 50 -0.56 -12.37 -6.56
C ALA A 50 -0.45 -12.76 -8.05
N ALA A 51 0.33 -12.03 -8.85
CA ALA A 51 0.60 -12.39 -10.24
C ALA A 51 1.47 -13.66 -10.35
N VAL A 52 2.50 -13.77 -9.50
CA VAL A 52 3.36 -14.96 -9.42
C VAL A 52 2.57 -16.19 -8.97
N GLU A 53 1.70 -16.05 -7.96
CA GLU A 53 0.85 -17.15 -7.49
C GLU A 53 -0.13 -17.63 -8.57
N ARG A 54 -0.75 -16.71 -9.32
CA ARG A 54 -1.62 -17.08 -10.46
C ARG A 54 -0.84 -17.78 -11.57
N ALA A 55 0.37 -17.30 -11.89
CA ALA A 55 1.22 -17.94 -12.89
C ALA A 55 1.64 -19.35 -12.45
N TRP A 56 2.00 -19.52 -11.18
CA TRP A 56 2.33 -20.83 -10.61
C TRP A 56 1.14 -21.80 -10.62
N ALA A 57 -0.05 -21.33 -10.23
CA ALA A 57 -1.27 -22.12 -10.29
C ALA A 57 -1.60 -22.56 -11.72
N SER A 58 -1.44 -21.68 -12.71
CA SER A 58 -1.65 -22.01 -14.12
C SER A 58 -0.67 -23.07 -14.64
N ILE A 59 0.61 -23.00 -14.27
CA ILE A 59 1.62 -24.00 -14.65
C ILE A 59 1.32 -25.34 -13.99
N THR A 60 0.97 -25.33 -12.71
CA THR A 60 0.67 -26.55 -11.95
C THR A 60 -0.60 -27.24 -12.49
N GLN A 61 -1.63 -26.47 -12.84
CA GLN A 61 -2.85 -26.99 -13.47
C GLN A 61 -2.58 -27.57 -14.87
N SER A 62 -1.68 -26.94 -15.63
CA SER A 62 -1.29 -27.45 -16.96
C SER A 62 -0.44 -28.73 -16.89
N ALA A 63 0.26 -28.95 -15.78
CA ALA A 63 1.04 -30.18 -15.55
C ALA A 63 0.12 -31.36 -15.18
N ASP A 64 -0.96 -31.11 -14.42
CA ASP A 64 -1.94 -32.12 -14.01
C ASP A 64 -2.79 -32.60 -15.21
N GLU A 65 -3.17 -31.71 -16.13
CA GLU A 65 -3.90 -32.07 -17.35
C GLU A 65 -3.04 -32.83 -18.38
N ALA A 66 -1.72 -32.68 -18.34
CA ALA A 66 -0.80 -33.34 -19.27
C ALA A 66 -0.48 -34.80 -18.90
N GLU A 67 -0.82 -35.25 -17.68
CA GLU A 67 -0.64 -36.63 -17.22
C GLU A 67 -1.92 -37.52 -17.36
N THR A 68 -3.01 -36.99 -17.92
CA THR A 68 -4.23 -37.73 -18.32
C THR A 68 -4.33 -37.95 -19.82
#